data_AF-A0AA38HJ03-F1
#
_entry.id   AF-A0AA38HJ03-F1
#
_cell.length_a   1.000
_cell.length_b   1.000
_cell.length_c   1.000
_cell.angle_alpha   90.00
_cell.angle_beta   90.00
_cell.angle_gamma   90.00
#
_symmetry.space_group_name_H-M   'P 1'
#
loop_
_entity.id
_entity.type
_entity.pdbx_description
1 polymer ?
#
loop_
_entity_poly.entity_id
_entity_poly.type
_entity_poly.pdbx_seq_one_letter_code
_entity_poly.pdbx_strand_id
1 'polypeptide(L)'
;MFDFLDHEPLMLSGGQKQRVAIASALALSPDILIFDEATSMLDPKGKTEVKEIMVELKNTREKTIFSITHDMDEILNADKVMVMNHGELVRFGTPDEVLKDKDFLRSIHLDIPFVSQVEEALADLGIKLSPSKDMDELAVKLCNKN
;
A
#
# COMPACT_ATOMS: atom_id res chain seq x y z
N MET A 1 0.91 -16.85 -20.45
CA MET A 1 1.08 -15.37 -20.60
C MET A 1 0.69 -14.87 -22.00
N PHE A 2 0.48 -15.75 -22.99
CA PHE A 2 -0.02 -15.37 -24.33
C PHE A 2 -1.52 -15.64 -24.51
N ASP A 3 -2.17 -16.22 -23.51
CA ASP A 3 -3.53 -16.79 -23.61
C ASP A 3 -4.63 -15.74 -23.86
N PHE A 4 -4.31 -14.45 -23.73
CA PHE A 4 -5.24 -13.34 -23.89
C PHE A 4 -4.90 -12.37 -25.02
N LEU A 5 -3.89 -12.67 -25.86
CA LEU A 5 -3.44 -11.76 -26.93
C LEU A 5 -4.55 -11.37 -27.89
N ASP A 6 -5.39 -12.34 -28.28
CA ASP A 6 -6.47 -12.15 -29.26
C ASP A 6 -7.84 -11.93 -28.61
N HIS A 7 -7.90 -11.77 -27.27
CA HIS A 7 -9.16 -11.55 -26.58
C HIS A 7 -9.61 -10.09 -26.67
N GLU A 8 -10.89 -9.87 -26.98
CA GLU A 8 -11.46 -8.54 -26.89
C GLU A 8 -11.36 -8.02 -25.44
N PRO A 9 -10.92 -6.76 -25.23
CA PRO A 9 -10.77 -6.19 -23.90
C PRO A 9 -12.04 -6.29 -23.06
N LEU A 10 -13.23 -6.25 -23.68
CA LEU A 10 -14.52 -6.36 -23.01
C LEU A 10 -14.71 -7.70 -22.29
N MET A 11 -14.11 -8.77 -22.80
CA MET A 11 -14.22 -10.15 -22.28
C MET A 11 -13.28 -10.44 -21.10
N LEU A 12 -12.39 -9.51 -20.78
CA LEU A 12 -11.47 -9.63 -19.65
C LEU A 12 -12.16 -9.31 -18.31
N SER A 13 -11.75 -9.99 -17.24
CA SER A 13 -12.12 -9.64 -15.87
C SER A 13 -11.58 -8.25 -15.49
N GLY A 14 -12.08 -7.64 -14.42
CA GLY A 14 -11.58 -6.34 -13.93
C GLY A 14 -10.06 -6.33 -13.73
N GLY A 15 -9.53 -7.33 -13.01
CA GLY A 15 -8.08 -7.48 -12.80
C GLY A 15 -7.28 -7.72 -14.09
N GLN A 16 -7.84 -8.45 -15.07
CA GLN A 16 -7.19 -8.64 -16.36
C GLN A 16 -7.15 -7.34 -17.19
N LYS A 17 -8.27 -6.61 -17.25
CA LYS A 17 -8.33 -5.29 -17.92
C LYS A 17 -7.29 -4.34 -17.34
N GLN A 18 -7.15 -4.36 -16.02
CA GLN A 18 -6.19 -3.53 -15.33
C GLN A 18 -4.74 -3.91 -15.64
N ARG A 19 -4.40 -5.21 -15.67
CA ARG A 19 -3.05 -5.64 -16.09
C ARG A 19 -2.72 -5.20 -17.50
N VAL A 20 -3.68 -5.27 -18.43
CA VAL A 20 -3.50 -4.75 -19.80
C VAL A 20 -3.27 -3.24 -19.80
N ALA A 21 -3.98 -2.48 -18.96
CA ALA A 21 -3.77 -1.05 -18.81
C ALA A 21 -2.39 -0.69 -18.22
N ILE A 22 -1.92 -1.43 -17.21
CA ILE A 22 -0.58 -1.24 -16.65
C ILE A 22 0.48 -1.59 -17.70
N ALA A 23 0.31 -2.71 -18.42
CA ALA A 23 1.22 -3.13 -19.47
C ALA A 23 1.28 -2.12 -20.63
N SER A 24 0.15 -1.53 -21.02
CA SER A 24 0.11 -0.51 -22.07
C SER A 24 0.81 0.78 -21.65
N ALA A 25 0.66 1.20 -20.39
CA ALA A 25 1.40 2.33 -19.84
C ALA A 25 2.92 2.05 -19.77
N LEU A 26 3.30 0.85 -19.32
CA LEU A 26 4.72 0.43 -19.24
C LEU A 26 5.38 0.28 -20.60
N ALA A 27 4.64 -0.13 -21.64
CA ALA A 27 5.16 -0.27 -23.00
C ALA A 27 5.71 1.05 -23.57
N LEU A 28 5.18 2.20 -23.11
CA LEU A 28 5.69 3.53 -23.47
C LEU A 28 7.02 3.88 -22.78
N SER A 29 7.49 3.03 -21.87
CA SER A 29 8.71 3.22 -21.07
C SER A 29 8.78 4.60 -20.38
N PRO A 30 7.73 5.07 -19.70
CA PRO A 30 7.75 6.40 -19.08
C PRO A 30 8.74 6.44 -17.90
N ASP A 31 9.25 7.65 -17.62
CA ASP A 31 10.09 7.91 -16.44
C ASP A 31 9.27 8.02 -15.15
N ILE A 32 7.98 8.39 -15.28
CA ILE A 32 7.06 8.59 -14.16
C ILE A 32 5.76 7.81 -14.42
N LEU A 33 5.34 7.01 -13.44
CA LEU A 33 4.04 6.35 -13.41
C LEU A 33 3.18 6.89 -12.27
N ILE A 34 1.89 7.07 -12.54
CA ILE A 34 0.90 7.46 -11.54
C ILE A 34 -0.14 6.35 -11.44
N PHE A 35 -0.31 5.81 -10.25
CA PHE A 35 -1.35 4.84 -9.91
C PHE A 35 -2.39 5.58 -9.06
N ASP A 36 -3.56 5.84 -9.64
CA ASP A 36 -4.66 6.52 -8.93
C ASP A 36 -5.68 5.48 -8.45
N GLU A 37 -5.65 5.17 -7.15
CA GLU A 37 -6.43 4.12 -6.50
C GLU A 37 -6.48 2.82 -7.31
N ALA A 38 -5.36 2.44 -7.91
CA ALA A 38 -5.31 1.35 -8.89
C ALA A 38 -5.81 0.03 -8.26
N THR A 39 -5.52 -0.24 -7.00
CA THR A 39 -5.97 -1.48 -6.37
C THR A 39 -7.44 -1.46 -5.93
N SER A 40 -8.14 -0.33 -6.06
CA SER A 40 -9.58 -0.24 -5.77
C SER A 40 -10.38 -1.12 -6.73
N MET A 41 -11.46 -1.74 -6.24
CA MET A 41 -12.33 -2.63 -7.03
C MET A 41 -11.72 -3.95 -7.53
N LEU A 42 -10.46 -4.26 -7.19
CA LEU A 42 -9.88 -5.57 -7.43
C LEU A 42 -10.20 -6.57 -6.32
N ASP A 43 -10.30 -7.84 -6.72
CA ASP A 43 -10.31 -8.96 -5.79
C ASP A 43 -8.94 -9.09 -5.08
N PRO A 44 -8.86 -9.78 -3.93
CA PRO A 44 -7.62 -9.86 -3.15
C PRO A 44 -6.41 -10.34 -3.98
N LYS A 45 -6.61 -11.31 -4.88
CA LYS A 45 -5.55 -11.79 -5.76
C LYS A 45 -5.08 -10.71 -6.75
N GLY A 46 -6.02 -10.02 -7.40
CA GLY A 46 -5.69 -8.92 -8.32
C GLY A 46 -4.94 -7.78 -7.62
N LYS A 47 -5.33 -7.43 -6.39
CA LYS A 47 -4.61 -6.42 -5.59
C LYS A 47 -3.16 -6.81 -5.36
N THR A 48 -2.91 -8.06 -4.93
CA THR A 48 -1.55 -8.56 -4.69
C THR A 48 -0.71 -8.50 -5.95
N GLU A 49 -1.24 -8.96 -7.09
CA GLU A 49 -0.51 -8.92 -8.36
C GLU A 49 -0.13 -7.49 -8.79
N VAL A 50 -1.02 -6.50 -8.60
CA VAL A 50 -0.71 -5.09 -8.89
C VAL A 50 0.36 -4.54 -7.95
N LYS A 51 0.24 -4.82 -6.64
CA LYS A 51 1.25 -4.40 -5.64
C LYS A 51 2.63 -4.99 -5.94
N GLU A 52 2.70 -6.26 -6.35
CA GLU A 52 3.94 -6.93 -6.76
C GLU A 52 4.61 -6.20 -7.94
N ILE A 53 3.84 -5.84 -8.97
CA ILE A 53 4.34 -5.06 -10.10
C ILE A 53 4.91 -3.71 -9.64
N MET A 54 4.20 -3.00 -8.75
CA MET A 54 4.67 -1.72 -8.23
C MET A 54 5.99 -1.86 -7.46
N VAL A 55 6.12 -2.91 -6.64
CA VAL A 55 7.35 -3.24 -5.91
C VAL A 55 8.48 -3.61 -6.85
N GLU A 56 8.24 -4.41 -7.89
CA GLU A 56 9.24 -4.75 -8.90
C GLU A 56 9.74 -3.50 -9.62
N LEU A 57 8.83 -2.66 -10.11
CA LEU A 57 9.16 -1.40 -10.79
C LEU A 57 9.92 -0.43 -9.89
N LYS A 58 9.55 -0.36 -8.61
CA LYS A 58 10.29 0.42 -7.61
C LYS A 58 11.72 -0.11 -7.47
N ASN A 59 11.89 -1.43 -7.38
CA ASN A 59 13.18 -2.07 -7.12
C ASN A 59 14.17 -1.94 -8.28
N THR A 60 13.71 -1.78 -9.53
CA THR A 60 14.62 -1.47 -10.64
C THR A 60 15.28 -0.10 -10.49
N ARG A 61 14.65 0.83 -9.75
CA ARG A 61 15.09 2.23 -9.55
C ARG A 61 15.25 3.04 -10.85
N GLU A 62 14.65 2.57 -11.94
CA GLU A 62 14.69 3.25 -13.23
C GLU A 62 13.52 4.23 -13.41
N LYS A 63 12.50 4.15 -12.56
CA LYS A 63 11.24 4.89 -12.70
C LYS A 63 10.80 5.50 -11.39
N THR A 64 10.11 6.64 -11.47
CA THR A 64 9.42 7.24 -10.33
C THR A 64 7.97 6.79 -10.31
N ILE A 65 7.50 6.34 -9.16
CA ILE A 65 6.11 5.89 -8.99
C ILE A 65 5.43 6.82 -7.99
N PHE A 66 4.33 7.44 -8.42
CA PHE A 66 3.37 8.08 -7.55
C PHE A 66 2.17 7.16 -7.38
N SER A 67 1.85 6.80 -6.15
CA SER A 67 0.61 6.10 -5.86
C SER A 67 -0.30 6.96 -4.98
N ILE A 68 -1.54 7.07 -5.39
CA ILE A 68 -2.63 7.68 -4.65
C ILE A 68 -3.45 6.53 -4.09
N THR A 69 -3.44 6.37 -2.78
CA THR A 69 -4.01 5.20 -2.13
C THR A 69 -4.42 5.52 -0.69
N HIS A 70 -5.39 4.76 -0.20
CA HIS A 70 -5.73 4.68 1.22
C HIS A 70 -5.27 3.35 1.84
N ASP A 71 -4.59 2.50 1.07
CA ASP A 71 -4.11 1.19 1.51
C ASP A 71 -2.82 1.31 2.34
N MET A 72 -2.87 0.85 3.60
CA MET A 72 -1.75 0.97 4.54
C MET A 72 -0.53 0.13 4.15
N ASP A 73 -0.70 -1.04 3.52
CA ASP A 73 0.43 -1.86 3.11
C ASP A 73 1.21 -1.17 1.99
N GLU A 74 0.50 -0.50 1.08
CA GLU A 74 1.11 0.28 0.01
C GLU A 74 1.86 1.50 0.56
N ILE A 75 1.27 2.20 1.53
CA ILE A 75 1.90 3.33 2.24
C ILE A 75 3.17 2.88 2.96
N LEU A 76 3.14 1.73 3.66
CA LEU A 76 4.30 1.18 4.38
C LEU A 76 5.44 0.78 3.44
N ASN A 77 5.13 0.40 2.19
CA ASN A 77 6.12 0.05 1.17
C ASN A 77 6.67 1.27 0.40
N ALA A 78 6.13 2.48 0.61
CA ALA A 78 6.57 3.68 -0.07
C ALA A 78 7.94 4.18 0.45
N ASP A 79 8.70 4.86 -0.41
CA ASP A 79 9.93 5.53 0.04
C ASP A 79 9.64 6.82 0.80
N LYS A 80 8.57 7.53 0.38
CA LYS A 80 8.04 8.73 1.02
C LYS A 80 6.53 8.77 0.91
N VAL A 81 5.89 9.44 1.87
CA VAL A 81 4.44 9.59 1.96
C VAL A 81 4.10 11.07 1.99
N MET A 82 3.12 11.46 1.17
CA MET A 82 2.51 12.79 1.15
C MET A 82 1.10 12.68 1.70
N VAL A 83 0.81 13.38 2.78
CA VAL A 83 -0.54 13.41 3.37
C VAL A 83 -1.22 14.70 2.98
N MET A 84 -2.35 14.57 2.29
CA MET A 84 -3.19 15.67 1.87
C MET A 84 -4.42 15.77 2.79
N ASN A 85 -4.78 16.97 3.23
CA ASN A 85 -6.05 17.23 3.93
C ASN A 85 -6.63 18.56 3.42
N HIS A 86 -7.91 18.57 3.05
CA HIS A 86 -8.60 19.75 2.51
C HIS A 86 -7.84 20.49 1.39
N GLY A 87 -7.13 19.75 0.52
CA GLY A 87 -6.37 20.33 -0.58
C GLY A 87 -4.97 20.83 -0.22
N GLU A 88 -4.55 20.70 1.04
CA GLU A 88 -3.23 21.11 1.53
C GLU A 88 -2.36 19.91 1.89
N LEU A 89 -1.05 20.01 1.63
CA LEU A 89 -0.06 19.05 2.08
C LEU A 89 0.23 19.28 3.58
N VAL A 90 -0.29 18.41 4.43
CA VAL A 90 -0.19 18.54 5.89
C VAL A 90 0.99 17.78 6.49
N ARG A 91 1.47 16.72 5.82
CA ARG A 91 2.68 15.97 6.18
C ARG A 91 3.42 15.46 4.95
N PHE A 92 4.74 15.36 5.10
CA PHE A 92 5.63 14.73 4.13
C PHE A 92 6.83 14.13 4.85
N GLY A 93 7.16 12.87 4.56
CA GLY A 93 8.27 12.17 5.21
C GLY A 93 8.35 10.71 4.80
N THR A 94 9.14 9.93 5.53
CA THR A 94 9.10 8.45 5.40
C THR A 94 7.80 7.90 5.97
N PRO A 95 7.41 6.65 5.63
CA PRO A 95 6.24 6.01 6.25
C PRO A 95 6.32 6.03 7.78
N ASP A 96 7.47 5.71 8.36
CA ASP A 96 7.68 5.72 9.81
C ASP A 96 7.47 7.12 10.44
N GLU A 97 7.95 8.18 9.77
CA GLU A 97 7.79 9.56 10.25
C GLU A 97 6.32 10.01 10.19
N VAL A 98 5.64 9.68 9.10
CA VAL A 98 4.24 10.07 8.86
C VAL A 98 3.29 9.27 9.75
N LEU A 99 3.56 7.98 9.94
CA LEU A 99 2.68 7.07 10.66
C LEU A 99 2.85 7.10 12.20
N LYS A 100 3.85 7.83 12.69
CA LYS A 100 4.19 7.91 14.13
C LYS A 100 3.08 8.54 14.97
N ASP A 101 2.44 9.58 14.46
CA ASP A 101 1.40 10.35 15.17
C ASP A 101 0.01 9.82 14.82
N LYS A 102 -0.40 8.77 15.54
CA LYS A 102 -1.67 8.09 15.30
C LYS A 102 -2.89 8.97 15.56
N ASP A 103 -2.80 9.87 16.54
CA ASP A 103 -3.88 10.79 16.87
C ASP A 103 -4.10 11.80 15.74
N PHE A 104 -3.00 12.29 15.15
CA PHE A 104 -3.07 13.13 13.97
C PHE A 104 -3.74 12.42 12.79
N LEU A 105 -3.32 11.19 12.46
CA LEU A 105 -3.91 10.43 11.33
C LEU A 105 -5.41 10.21 11.50
N ARG A 106 -5.83 9.85 12.72
CA ARG A 106 -7.26 9.71 13.07
C ARG A 106 -8.02 11.02 12.93
N SER A 107 -7.41 12.15 13.34
CA SER A 107 -8.04 13.46 13.24
C SER A 107 -8.36 13.90 11.79
N ILE A 108 -7.64 13.33 10.82
CA ILE A 108 -7.84 13.59 9.39
C ILE A 108 -8.50 12.41 8.64
N HIS A 109 -9.09 11.46 9.37
CA HIS A 109 -9.78 10.29 8.84
C HIS A 109 -8.90 9.34 8.01
N LEU A 110 -7.60 9.28 8.31
CA LEU A 110 -6.73 8.23 7.79
C LEU A 110 -6.71 7.03 8.74
N ASP A 111 -6.68 5.84 8.15
CA ASP A 111 -6.45 4.61 8.88
C ASP A 111 -5.03 4.54 9.43
N ILE A 112 -4.85 3.68 10.44
CA ILE A 112 -3.53 3.28 10.97
C ILE A 112 -3.24 1.82 10.59
N PRO A 113 -1.96 1.42 10.48
CA PRO A 113 -1.59 0.04 10.20
C PRO A 113 -2.30 -0.95 11.13
N PHE A 114 -2.75 -2.09 10.59
CA PHE A 114 -3.50 -3.07 11.37
C PHE A 114 -2.73 -3.57 12.61
N VAL A 115 -1.41 -3.78 12.48
CA VAL A 115 -0.53 -4.14 13.60
C VAL A 115 -0.61 -3.12 14.75
N SER A 116 -0.70 -1.83 14.43
CA SER A 116 -0.84 -0.75 15.41
C SER A 116 -2.21 -0.78 16.11
N GLN A 117 -3.28 -1.20 15.42
CA GLN A 117 -4.60 -1.37 16.02
C GLN A 117 -4.60 -2.53 17.03
N VAL A 118 -3.95 -3.64 16.69
CA VAL A 118 -3.83 -4.80 17.57
C VAL A 118 -2.99 -4.46 18.81
N GLU A 119 -1.89 -3.71 18.65
CA GLU A 119 -1.07 -3.26 19.77
C GLU A 119 -1.82 -2.38 20.77
N GLU A 120 -2.69 -1.49 20.28
CA GLU A 120 -3.55 -0.67 21.13
C GLU A 120 -4.58 -1.50 21.89
N ALA A 121 -5.24 -2.44 21.20
CA ALA A 121 -6.18 -3.36 21.85
C ALA A 121 -5.51 -4.23 22.93
N LEU A 122 -4.25 -4.64 22.70
CA LEU A 122 -3.45 -5.36 23.70
C LEU A 122 -3.06 -4.47 24.89
N ALA A 123 -2.73 -3.21 24.64
CA ALA A 123 -2.41 -2.24 25.69
C ALA A 123 -3.61 -1.97 26.62
N ASP A 124 -4.83 -1.92 26.06
CA ASP A 124 -6.08 -1.80 26.83
C ASP A 124 -6.33 -3.00 27.74
N LEU A 125 -5.84 -4.19 27.36
CA LEU A 125 -5.84 -5.40 28.18
C LEU A 125 -4.66 -5.46 29.17
N GLY A 126 -3.84 -4.41 29.26
CA GLY A 126 -2.66 -4.32 30.13
C GLY A 126 -1.39 -4.95 29.54
N ILE A 127 -1.43 -5.46 28.31
CA ILE A 127 -0.29 -6.09 27.64
C ILE A 127 0.48 -5.01 26.86
N LYS A 128 1.41 -4.34 27.55
CA LYS A 128 2.31 -3.37 26.89
C LYS A 128 3.39 -4.08 26.07
N LEU A 129 3.52 -3.73 24.80
CA LEU A 129 4.56 -4.20 23.87
C LEU A 129 5.25 -3.00 23.24
N SER A 130 6.49 -3.18 22.80
CA SER A 130 7.15 -2.19 21.94
C SER A 130 6.57 -2.29 20.51
N PRO A 131 6.51 -1.16 19.76
CA PRO A 131 5.98 -1.14 18.40
C PRO A 131 6.61 -2.20 17.50
N SER A 132 5.79 -2.85 16.70
CA SER A 132 6.13 -3.93 15.78
C SER A 132 5.92 -3.48 14.35
N LYS A 133 6.77 -3.96 13.44
CA LYS A 133 6.69 -3.60 12.02
C LYS A 133 5.53 -4.30 11.32
N ASP A 134 5.26 -5.55 11.71
CA ASP A 134 4.26 -6.40 11.11
C ASP A 134 3.64 -7.37 12.14
N MET A 135 2.68 -8.17 11.67
CA MET A 135 1.98 -9.15 12.50
C MET A 135 2.86 -10.31 12.96
N ASP A 136 3.89 -10.68 12.19
CA ASP A 136 4.78 -11.79 12.52
C ASP A 136 5.69 -11.41 13.69
N GLU A 137 6.28 -10.21 13.65
CA GLU A 137 7.06 -9.65 14.76
C GLU A 137 6.20 -9.51 16.02
N LEU A 138 4.96 -9.02 15.87
CA LEU A 138 4.02 -8.91 16.98
C LEU A 138 3.71 -10.29 17.60
N ALA A 139 3.44 -11.30 16.77
CA ALA A 139 3.18 -12.66 17.22
C ALA A 139 4.38 -13.26 18.00
N VAL A 140 5.60 -13.06 17.49
CA VAL A 140 6.83 -13.50 18.17
C VAL A 140 6.98 -12.82 19.53
N LYS A 141 6.74 -11.50 19.62
CA LYS A 141 6.81 -10.76 20.89
C LYS A 141 5.77 -11.25 21.89
N LEU A 142 4.56 -11.55 21.45
CA LEU A 142 3.51 -12.11 22.31
C LEU A 142 3.91 -13.48 22.86
N CYS A 143 4.44 -14.37 22.01
CA CYS A 143 4.90 -15.70 22.41
C CYS A 143 6.06 -15.64 23.41
N ASN A 144 6.97 -14.66 23.26
CA ASN A 144 8.14 -14.50 24.13
C ASN A 144 7.86 -13.76 25.46
N LYS A 145 6.61 -13.34 25.71
CA LYS A 145 6.21 -12.63 26.93
C LYS A 145 5.76 -13.56 28.07
N ASN A 146 5.76 -14.88 27.83
CA ASN A 146 5.50 -15.91 28.84
C ASN A 146 6.77 -16.24 29.64
#